data_AF-A0A836RPK1-F1
#
_entry.id   AF-A0A836RPK1-F1
#
_cell.length_a   1.000
_cell.length_b   1.000
_cell.length_c   1.000
_cell.angle_alpha   90.00
_cell.angle_beta   90.00
_cell.angle_gamma   90.00
#
_symmetry.space_group_name_H-M   'P 1'
#
loop_
_entity.id
_entity.type
_entity.pdbx_description
1 polymer ?
#
loop_
_entity_poly.entity_id
_entity_poly.type
_entity_poly.pdbx_seq_one_letter_code
_entity_poly.pdbx_strand_id
1 'polypeptide(L)'
;MKKKKISKVNSQVESIALKQSGQQRIYPPTEKISTIIVENFPALGKLTAMRFLEWAQQNEGWTVSLPTGKTPEHFIRWVTHLLQTWQDKKTQKLLEESGVDPARKPDMS
;
A
#
# COMPACT_ATOMS: atom_id res chain seq x y z
N MET A 1 -15.26 -24.45 19.75
CA MET A 1 -14.56 -23.15 19.67
C MET A 1 -14.94 -22.46 18.37
N LYS A 2 -15.57 -21.27 18.42
CA LYS A 2 -16.03 -20.56 17.22
C LYS A 2 -14.80 -20.03 16.46
N LYS A 3 -14.59 -20.47 15.21
CA LYS A 3 -13.56 -19.93 14.31
C LYS A 3 -13.83 -18.43 14.15
N LYS A 4 -12.99 -17.59 14.75
CA LYS A 4 -13.03 -16.13 14.56
C LYS A 4 -12.78 -15.88 13.08
N LYS A 5 -13.77 -15.34 12.36
CA LYS A 5 -13.61 -14.91 10.96
C LYS A 5 -12.44 -13.92 10.92
N ILE A 6 -11.31 -14.36 10.35
CA ILE A 6 -10.16 -13.50 10.11
C ILE A 6 -10.68 -12.37 9.20
N SER A 7 -10.54 -11.13 9.67
CA SER A 7 -11.10 -9.93 9.07
C SER A 7 -10.74 -9.85 7.60
N LYS A 8 -11.76 -9.64 6.76
CA LYS A 8 -11.62 -9.44 5.31
C LYS A 8 -10.62 -8.31 5.05
N VAL A 9 -9.65 -8.53 4.16
CA VAL A 9 -8.75 -7.46 3.69
C VAL A 9 -9.60 -6.49 2.87
N ASN A 10 -9.71 -5.23 3.28
CA ASN A 10 -10.40 -4.18 2.52
C ASN A 10 -9.41 -3.37 1.66
N SER A 11 -8.38 -4.02 1.13
CA SER A 11 -7.34 -3.41 0.30
C SER A 11 -6.95 -4.37 -0.83
N GLN A 12 -7.04 -3.89 -2.07
CA GLN A 12 -6.54 -4.61 -3.23
C GLN A 12 -5.01 -4.66 -3.23
N VAL A 13 -4.38 -3.55 -2.84
CA VAL A 13 -2.91 -3.45 -2.72
C VAL A 13 -2.35 -4.52 -1.79
N GLU A 14 -2.90 -4.65 -0.57
CA GLU A 14 -2.44 -5.67 0.40
C GLU A 14 -2.71 -7.09 -0.10
N SER A 15 -3.84 -7.31 -0.78
CA SER A 15 -4.21 -8.62 -1.31
C SER A 15 -3.23 -9.09 -2.41
N ILE A 16 -2.85 -8.17 -3.31
CA ILE A 16 -1.85 -8.42 -4.36
C ILE A 16 -0.48 -8.68 -3.74
N ALA A 17 -0.06 -7.85 -2.78
CA ALA A 17 1.23 -7.99 -2.11
C ALA A 17 1.36 -9.32 -1.33
N LEU A 18 0.32 -9.74 -0.62
CA LEU A 18 0.28 -11.04 0.07
C LEU A 18 0.34 -12.22 -0.91
N LYS A 19 -0.35 -12.12 -2.06
CA LYS A 19 -0.29 -13.15 -3.10
C LYS A 19 1.12 -13.26 -3.69
N GLN A 20 1.80 -12.13 -3.88
CA GLN A 20 3.18 -12.08 -4.41
C GLN A 20 4.22 -12.60 -3.41
N SER A 21 4.06 -12.32 -2.12
CA SER A 21 4.99 -12.81 -1.09
C SER A 21 4.89 -14.32 -0.88
N GLY A 22 3.78 -14.95 -1.26
CA GLY A 22 3.53 -16.38 -1.04
C GLY A 22 3.33 -16.75 0.43
N GLN A 23 3.15 -15.75 1.30
CA GLN A 23 3.05 -15.93 2.74
C GLN A 23 1.62 -15.84 3.25
N GLN A 24 1.43 -16.34 4.47
CA GLN A 24 0.17 -16.16 5.18
C GLN A 24 0.19 -14.78 5.85
N ARG A 25 -0.98 -14.15 5.88
CA ARG A 25 -1.17 -12.84 6.52
C ARG A 25 -0.90 -12.86 8.02
N ILE A 26 -1.27 -13.96 8.68
CA ILE A 26 -1.06 -14.22 10.11
C ILE A 26 -0.77 -15.71 10.26
N TYR A 27 0.26 -16.06 11.03
CA TYR A 27 0.61 -17.43 11.42
C TYR A 27 0.16 -17.72 12.87
N PRO A 28 -1.06 -18.29 13.07
CA PRO A 28 -1.55 -18.64 14.40
C PRO A 28 -0.78 -19.82 15.02
N PRO A 29 -0.78 -19.97 16.37
CA PRO A 29 -1.51 -19.17 17.36
C PRO A 29 -0.74 -17.95 17.88
N THR A 30 0.56 -17.85 17.56
CA THR A 30 1.48 -16.88 18.17
C THR A 30 1.33 -15.49 17.59
N GLU A 31 1.19 -15.39 16.27
CA GLU A 31 1.09 -14.10 15.60
C GLU A 31 -0.31 -13.50 15.76
N LYS A 32 -0.37 -12.25 16.22
CA LYS A 32 -1.62 -11.52 16.50
C LYS A 32 -1.84 -10.31 15.59
N ILE A 33 -0.80 -9.90 14.86
CA ILE A 33 -0.79 -8.75 13.97
C ILE A 33 -0.51 -9.26 12.56
N SER A 34 -1.22 -8.71 11.56
CA SER A 34 -0.98 -9.08 10.18
C SER A 34 0.34 -8.52 9.67
N THR A 35 1.10 -9.34 8.96
CA THR A 35 2.40 -8.95 8.40
C THR A 35 2.41 -9.17 6.90
N ILE A 36 3.05 -8.26 6.16
CA ILE A 36 3.39 -8.42 4.76
C ILE A 36 4.91 -8.30 4.66
N ILE A 37 5.58 -9.37 4.23
CA ILE A 37 7.03 -9.37 4.05
C ILE A 37 7.35 -8.99 2.62
N VAL A 38 8.36 -8.15 2.46
CA VAL A 38 8.91 -7.69 1.18
C VAL A 38 10.43 -7.89 1.18
N GLU A 39 11.02 -7.94 0.00
CA GLU A 39 12.42 -8.32 -0.18
C GLU A 39 13.43 -7.29 0.34
N ASN A 40 13.08 -5.99 0.32
CA ASN A 40 14.02 -4.91 0.64
C ASN A 40 13.32 -3.57 0.95
N PHE A 41 14.09 -2.58 1.43
CA PHE A 41 13.59 -1.24 1.76
C PHE A 41 12.95 -0.48 0.57
N PRO A 42 13.51 -0.49 -0.65
CA PRO A 42 12.82 0.08 -1.82
C PRO A 42 11.44 -0.53 -2.10
N ALA A 43 11.32 -1.85 -1.99
CA ALA A 43 10.06 -2.56 -2.16
C ALA A 43 9.05 -2.20 -1.06
N LEU A 44 9.52 -2.07 0.19
CA LEU A 44 8.69 -1.59 1.31
C LEU A 44 8.16 -0.17 1.04
N GLY A 45 9.02 0.73 0.58
CA GLY A 45 8.62 2.09 0.22
C GLY A 45 7.56 2.12 -0.87
N LYS A 46 7.73 1.30 -1.93
CA LYS A 46 6.76 1.17 -3.02
C LYS A 46 5.42 0.65 -2.53
N LEU A 47 5.41 -0.45 -1.77
CA LEU A 47 4.19 -1.05 -1.22
C LEU A 47 3.44 -0.05 -0.34
N THR A 48 4.16 0.63 0.55
CA THR A 48 3.58 1.63 1.45
C THR A 48 2.99 2.80 0.66
N ALA A 49 3.66 3.24 -0.41
CA ALA A 49 3.17 4.32 -1.27
C ALA A 49 1.88 3.93 -1.99
N MET A 50 1.82 2.73 -2.60
CA MET A 50 0.61 2.24 -3.25
C MET A 50 -0.55 2.11 -2.26
N ARG A 51 -0.27 1.56 -1.07
CA ARG A 51 -1.29 1.39 -0.04
C ARG A 51 -1.81 2.72 0.48
N PHE A 52 -0.92 3.70 0.64
CA PHE A 52 -1.26 5.06 1.03
C PHE A 52 -2.13 5.76 -0.03
N LEU A 53 -1.80 5.64 -1.32
CA LEU A 53 -2.60 6.24 -2.39
C LEU A 53 -4.00 5.60 -2.49
N GLU A 54 -4.11 4.27 -2.37
CA GLU A 54 -5.40 3.59 -2.28
C GLU A 54 -6.23 4.09 -1.09
N TRP A 55 -5.59 4.32 0.07
CA TRP A 55 -6.26 4.91 1.22
C TRP A 55 -6.69 6.35 0.95
N ALA A 56 -5.82 7.17 0.38
CA ALA A 56 -6.09 8.58 0.09
C ALA A 56 -7.28 8.76 -0.88
N GLN A 57 -7.42 7.88 -1.87
CA GLN A 57 -8.59 7.84 -2.78
C GLN A 57 -9.93 7.60 -2.07
N GLN A 58 -9.90 7.03 -0.86
CA GLN A 58 -11.10 6.74 -0.06
C GLN A 58 -11.29 7.73 1.09
N ASN A 59 -10.31 8.61 1.33
CA ASN A 59 -10.22 9.45 2.51
C ASN A 59 -9.80 10.88 2.10
N GLU A 60 -10.60 11.51 1.25
CA GLU A 60 -10.45 12.93 0.90
C GLU A 60 -10.73 13.82 2.12
N GLY A 61 -9.91 14.86 2.33
CA GLY A 61 -10.07 15.82 3.43
C GLY A 61 -9.55 15.36 4.81
N TRP A 62 -8.88 14.20 4.89
CA TRP A 62 -8.30 13.70 6.13
C TRP A 62 -6.86 14.21 6.35
N THR A 63 -6.46 14.31 7.61
CA THR A 63 -5.08 14.65 7.99
C THR A 63 -4.23 13.40 8.19
N VAL A 64 -3.00 13.43 7.68
CA VAL A 64 -2.03 12.34 7.86
C VAL A 64 -0.74 12.85 8.52
N SER A 65 -0.13 12.01 9.35
CA SER A 65 1.20 12.28 9.91
C SER A 65 2.26 11.51 9.14
N LEU A 66 3.19 12.22 8.52
CA LEU A 66 4.32 11.59 7.81
C LEU A 66 5.54 11.48 8.74
N PRO A 67 6.17 10.30 8.83
CA PRO A 67 7.41 10.13 9.61
C PRO A 67 8.60 10.80 8.89
N THR A 68 9.64 11.16 9.65
CA THR A 68 10.91 11.70 9.12
C THR A 68 12.04 10.66 9.20
N GLY A 69 13.15 10.92 8.50
CA GLY A 69 14.37 10.08 8.52
C GLY A 69 14.63 9.30 7.24
N LYS A 70 15.63 8.39 7.27
CA LYS A 70 16.07 7.60 6.09
C LYS A 70 15.07 6.50 5.70
N THR A 71 14.45 5.86 6.68
CA THR A 71 13.49 4.76 6.44
C THR A 71 12.30 5.16 5.56
N PRO A 72 11.64 6.32 5.74
CA PRO A 72 10.55 6.74 4.87
C PRO A 72 11.00 7.35 3.53
N GLU A 73 12.30 7.49 3.25
CA GLU A 73 12.78 8.16 2.03
C GLU A 73 12.26 7.51 0.75
N HIS A 74 12.25 6.18 0.69
CA HIS A 74 11.68 5.45 -0.45
C HIS A 74 10.17 5.68 -0.59
N PHE A 75 9.43 5.69 0.52
CA PHE A 75 8.01 5.99 0.51
C PHE A 75 7.73 7.38 -0.07
N ILE A 76 8.42 8.41 0.45
CA ILE A 76 8.25 9.80 0.01
C ILE A 76 8.58 9.92 -1.48
N ARG A 77 9.70 9.32 -1.93
CA ARG A 77 10.09 9.32 -3.35
C ARG A 77 9.03 8.68 -4.25
N TRP A 78 8.47 7.53 -3.85
CA TRP A 78 7.44 6.86 -4.61
C TRP A 78 6.15 7.68 -4.69
N VAL A 79 5.65 8.19 -3.55
CA VAL A 79 4.43 9.02 -3.54
C VAL A 79 4.61 10.26 -4.42
N THR A 80 5.71 10.99 -4.26
CA THR A 80 6.01 12.16 -5.09
C THR A 80 6.09 11.82 -6.58
N HIS A 81 6.83 10.77 -6.93
CA HIS A 81 6.99 10.34 -8.32
C HIS A 81 5.64 9.96 -8.97
N LEU A 82 4.84 9.15 -8.27
CA LEU A 82 3.54 8.68 -8.77
C LEU A 82 2.57 9.86 -8.96
N LEU A 83 2.52 10.81 -8.01
CA LEU A 83 1.65 11.98 -8.11
C LEU A 83 2.08 12.95 -9.22
N GLN A 84 3.38 13.12 -9.45
CA GLN A 84 3.92 13.99 -10.51
C GLN A 84 3.71 13.39 -11.90
N THR A 85 3.85 12.07 -12.03
CA THR A 85 3.74 11.35 -13.31
C THR A 85 2.40 10.66 -13.49
N TRP A 86 1.36 11.06 -12.76
CA TRP A 86 0.07 10.34 -12.68
C TRP A 86 -0.57 10.07 -14.05
N GLN A 87 -0.38 10.99 -15.00
CA GLN A 87 -0.95 10.87 -16.36
C GLN A 87 -0.07 10.09 -17.33
N ASP A 88 1.14 9.69 -16.92
CA ASP A 88 2.03 8.90 -17.75
C ASP A 88 1.51 7.46 -17.82
N LYS A 89 1.45 6.90 -19.04
CA LYS A 89 0.99 5.52 -19.27
C LYS A 89 1.72 4.48 -18.42
N LYS A 90 3.03 4.70 -18.16
CA LYS A 90 3.84 3.80 -17.32
C LYS A 90 3.38 3.84 -15.86
N THR A 91 3.05 5.01 -15.35
CA THR A 91 2.57 5.21 -13.98
C THR A 91 1.16 4.68 -13.82
N GLN A 92 0.26 4.95 -14.78
CA GLN A 92 -1.10 4.39 -14.76
C GLN A 92 -1.09 2.86 -14.75
N LYS A 93 -0.31 2.24 -15.64
CA LYS A 93 -0.15 0.78 -15.66
C LYS A 93 0.38 0.24 -14.32
N LEU A 94 1.38 0.93 -13.74
CA LEU A 94 1.94 0.53 -12.46
C LEU A 94 0.92 0.63 -11.31
N LEU A 95 0.07 1.66 -11.30
CA LEU A 95 -1.01 1.82 -10.33
C LEU A 95 -2.02 0.69 -10.45
N GLU A 96 -2.49 0.38 -11.67
CA GLU A 96 -3.44 -0.71 -11.95
C GLU A 96 -2.88 -2.07 -11.50
N GLU A 97 -1.64 -2.39 -11.88
CA GLU A 97 -0.97 -3.63 -11.49
C GLU A 97 -0.80 -3.76 -9.97
N SER A 98 -0.74 -2.62 -9.27
CA SER A 98 -0.62 -2.56 -7.81
C SER A 98 -1.97 -2.52 -7.08
N GLY A 99 -3.10 -2.45 -7.82
CA GLY A 99 -4.44 -2.39 -7.23
C GLY A 99 -4.92 -0.98 -6.86
N VAL A 100 -4.28 0.07 -7.38
CA VAL A 100 -4.69 1.47 -7.21
C VAL A 100 -5.43 1.95 -8.47
N ASP A 101 -6.54 2.67 -8.30
CA ASP A 101 -7.35 3.14 -9.43
C ASP A 101 -6.70 4.37 -10.11
N PRO A 102 -6.15 4.27 -11.33
CA PRO A 102 -5.50 5.40 -11.98
C PRO A 102 -6.50 6.50 -12.40
N ALA A 103 -7.79 6.20 -12.51
CA ALA A 103 -8.80 7.19 -12.89
C ALA A 103 -9.07 8.22 -11.78
N ARG A 104 -8.68 7.91 -10.54
CA ARG A 104 -8.96 8.73 -9.36
C ARG A 104 -7.66 9.22 -8.72
N LYS A 105 -7.12 10.33 -9.20
CA LYS A 105 -5.96 10.95 -8.54
C LYS A 105 -6.39 11.51 -7.17
N PRO A 106 -5.75 11.10 -6.04
CA PRO A 106 -6.07 11.68 -4.75
C PRO A 106 -5.65 13.15 -4.69
N ASP A 107 -6.47 13.97 -4.02
CA ASP A 107 -6.13 15.34 -3.71
C ASP A 107 -5.18 15.37 -2.50
N MET A 108 -4.05 16.05 -2.66
CA MET A 108 -2.95 16.13 -1.69
C MET A 108 -2.58 17.61 -1.43
N SER A 109 -3.47 18.54 -1.80
CA SER A 109 -3.29 19.98 -1.67
C SER A 109 -3.50 20.51 -0.25
#